data_AF-Q466B4-F1
#
_entry.id   AF-Q466B4-F1
#
_cell.length_a   1.000
_cell.length_b   1.000
_cell.length_c   1.000
_cell.angle_alpha   90.00
_cell.angle_beta   90.00
_cell.angle_gamma   90.00
#
_symmetry.space_group_name_H-M   'P 1'
#
loop_
_entity.id
_entity.type
_entity.pdbx_description
1 polymer ?
#
loop_
_entity_poly.entity_id
_entity_poly.type
_entity_poly.pdbx_seq_one_letter_code
_entity_poly.pdbx_strand_id
1 'polypeptide(L)'
;MRINRPLAFLVVLLFTAIVVIGAFGTSWNTVSELPQSPADQSNIEGIGMLIFTQYVAPFEVLSIVLLASLIGAIYLAKGEGNR
;
A
#
# COMPACT_ATOMS: atom_id res chain seq x y z
N MET A 1 -7.11 -23.13 -25.17
CA MET A 1 -7.93 -21.96 -24.80
C MET A 1 -7.62 -20.82 -25.76
N ARG A 2 -8.52 -20.48 -26.69
CA ARG A 2 -8.37 -19.28 -27.53
C ARG A 2 -8.79 -18.09 -26.68
N ILE A 3 -7.86 -17.17 -26.37
CA ILE A 3 -8.21 -15.96 -25.63
C ILE A 3 -9.14 -15.12 -26.52
N ASN A 4 -10.31 -14.74 -26.00
CA ASN A 4 -11.22 -13.87 -26.71
C ASN A 4 -10.65 -12.45 -26.64
N ARG A 5 -9.82 -12.08 -27.63
CA ARG A 5 -9.17 -10.76 -27.74
C ARG A 5 -10.12 -9.57 -27.48
N PRO A 6 -11.37 -9.53 -28.00
CA PRO A 6 -12.28 -8.42 -27.67
C PRO A 6 -12.74 -8.43 -26.20
N LEU A 7 -12.91 -9.60 -25.59
CA LEU A 7 -13.28 -9.72 -24.18
C LEU A 7 -12.14 -9.26 -23.27
N ALA A 8 -10.90 -9.65 -23.59
CA ALA A 8 -9.71 -9.19 -22.86
C ALA A 8 -9.55 -7.66 -22.95
N PHE A 9 -9.79 -7.08 -24.13
CA PHE A 9 -9.75 -5.62 -24.31
C PHE A 9 -10.82 -4.92 -23.47
N LEU A 10 -12.05 -5.46 -23.41
CA LEU A 10 -13.13 -4.90 -22.60
C LEU A 10 -12.78 -4.94 -21.11
N VAL A 11 -12.24 -6.06 -20.61
CA VAL A 11 -11.82 -6.19 -19.21
C VAL A 11 -10.75 -5.18 -18.83
N VAL A 12 -9.72 -5.02 -19.69
CA VAL A 12 -8.66 -4.02 -19.45
C VAL A 12 -9.24 -2.61 -19.46
N LEU A 13 -10.10 -2.28 -20.43
CA LEU A 13 -10.72 -0.97 -20.54
C LEU A 13 -11.58 -0.65 -19.32
N LEU A 14 -12.37 -1.62 -18.84
CA LEU A 14 -13.19 -1.48 -17.64
C LEU A 14 -12.30 -1.27 -16.39
N PHE A 15 -11.26 -2.07 -16.23
CA PHE A 15 -10.32 -1.94 -15.12
C PHE A 15 -9.63 -0.56 -15.13
N THR A 16 -9.12 -0.13 -16.28
CA THR A 16 -8.53 1.20 -16.44
C THR A 16 -9.53 2.30 -16.13
N ALA A 17 -10.78 2.20 -16.59
CA ALA A 17 -11.81 3.18 -16.29
C ALA A 17 -12.09 3.28 -14.78
N ILE A 18 -12.19 2.15 -14.08
CA ILE A 18 -12.36 2.11 -12.62
C ILE A 18 -11.19 2.78 -11.91
N VAL A 19 -9.95 2.46 -12.31
CA VAL A 19 -8.74 3.06 -11.73
C VAL A 19 -8.71 4.57 -11.97
N VAL A 20 -9.02 5.02 -13.19
CA VAL A 20 -9.04 6.45 -13.54
C VAL A 20 -10.13 7.18 -12.74
N ILE A 21 -11.35 6.65 -12.70
CA ILE A 21 -12.44 7.25 -11.92
C ILE A 21 -12.10 7.29 -10.43
N GLY A 22 -11.52 6.22 -9.88
CA GLY A 22 -11.07 6.21 -8.49
C GLY A 22 -9.96 7.22 -8.22
N ALA A 23 -8.97 7.31 -9.11
CA ALA A 23 -7.84 8.22 -8.96
C ALA A 23 -8.25 9.70 -9.07
N PHE A 24 -9.13 10.06 -10.00
CA PHE A 24 -9.55 11.45 -10.20
C PHE A 24 -10.81 11.85 -9.41
N GLY A 25 -11.62 10.88 -8.98
CA GLY A 25 -12.82 11.10 -8.17
C GLY A 25 -12.55 11.09 -6.66
N THR A 26 -11.39 10.63 -6.23
CA THR A 26 -10.96 10.77 -4.84
C THR A 26 -10.50 12.20 -4.60
N SER A 27 -11.13 12.89 -3.64
CA SER A 27 -10.63 14.17 -3.15
C SER A 27 -9.33 13.94 -2.37
N TRP A 28 -8.21 14.10 -3.04
CA TRP A 28 -6.89 14.09 -2.41
C TRP A 28 -6.73 15.38 -1.60
N ASN A 29 -7.26 15.40 -0.37
CA ASN A 29 -7.08 16.54 0.52
C ASN A 29 -5.58 16.81 0.65
N THR A 30 -5.18 18.03 0.31
CA THR A 30 -3.76 18.41 0.36
C THR A 30 -3.38 18.68 1.82
N VAL A 31 -2.11 18.47 2.17
CA VAL A 31 -1.62 18.57 3.56
C VAL A 31 -1.94 19.93 4.22
N SER A 32 -2.18 20.97 3.40
CA SER A 32 -2.62 22.30 3.82
C SER A 32 -4.03 22.37 4.42
N GLU A 33 -4.88 21.36 4.19
CA GLU A 33 -6.25 21.28 4.71
C GLU A 33 -6.34 20.48 6.02
N LEU A 34 -5.25 19.83 6.43
CA LEU A 34 -5.17 19.17 7.73
C LEU A 34 -4.99 20.24 8.81
N PRO A 35 -5.75 20.21 9.93
CA PRO A 35 -5.55 21.11 11.04
C PRO A 35 -4.11 20.99 11.54
N GLN A 36 -3.26 21.94 11.15
CA GLN A 36 -1.90 22.05 11.68
C GLN A 36 -2.07 22.54 13.12
N SER A 37 -1.90 21.66 14.12
CA SER A 37 -1.77 22.10 15.50
C SER A 37 -0.48 22.91 15.59
N PRO A 38 -0.51 24.22 15.89
CA PRO A 38 0.69 25.06 15.93
C PRO A 38 1.69 24.61 17.01
N ALA A 39 1.24 23.79 17.98
CA ALA A 39 2.02 23.32 19.10
C ALA A 39 2.88 22.09 18.80
N ASP A 40 2.52 21.27 17.80
CA ASP A 40 3.21 20.02 17.48
C ASP A 40 3.45 19.90 15.96
N GLN A 41 4.55 20.50 15.50
CA GLN A 41 5.03 20.33 14.12
C GLN A 41 5.37 18.87 13.79
N SER A 42 5.60 18.04 14.81
CA SER A 42 5.90 16.61 14.68
C SER A 42 4.73 15.77 15.17
N ASN A 43 3.79 15.43 14.28
CA ASN A 43 2.61 14.62 14.60
C ASN A 43 2.90 13.10 14.63
N ILE A 44 4.03 12.69 15.20
CA ILE A 44 4.42 11.28 15.28
C ILE A 44 3.49 10.50 16.22
N GLU A 45 3.11 11.10 17.36
CA GLU A 45 2.21 10.48 18.33
C GLU A 45 0.83 10.21 17.72
N GLY A 46 0.24 11.18 17.02
CA GLY A 46 -1.06 11.02 16.37
C GLY A 46 -1.06 9.95 15.28
N ILE A 47 0.02 9.89 14.48
CA ILE A 47 0.20 8.82 13.50
C ILE A 47 0.32 7.46 14.19
N GLY A 48 1.11 7.37 15.25
CA GLY A 48 1.25 6.15 16.05
C GLY A 48 -0.09 5.67 16.58
N MET A 49 -0.88 6.57 17.19
CA MET A 49 -2.23 6.28 17.68
C MET A 49 -3.14 5.75 16.58
N LEU A 50 -3.17 6.40 15.41
CA LEU A 50 -4.01 5.96 14.28
C LEU A 50 -3.59 4.57 13.78
N ILE A 51 -2.28 4.31 13.61
CA ILE A 51 -1.76 3.02 13.14
C ILE A 51 -2.15 1.88 14.09
N PHE A 52 -2.03 2.10 15.41
CA PHE A 52 -2.27 1.06 16.41
C PHE A 52 -3.72 0.97 16.90
N THR A 53 -4.63 1.85 16.49
CA THR A 53 -6.04 1.80 16.91
C THR A 53 -7.00 1.64 15.74
N GLN A 54 -6.93 2.52 14.74
CA GLN A 54 -7.87 2.56 13.63
C GLN A 54 -7.37 1.74 12.42
N TYR A 55 -6.06 1.73 12.19
CA TYR A 55 -5.42 1.08 11.05
C TYR A 55 -4.66 -0.20 11.44
N VAL A 56 -5.17 -0.94 12.42
CA VAL A 56 -4.55 -2.18 12.91
C VAL A 56 -4.47 -3.25 11.82
N ALA A 57 -5.58 -3.50 11.12
CA ALA A 57 -5.62 -4.51 10.05
C ALA A 57 -4.60 -4.25 8.91
N PRO A 58 -4.48 -3.04 8.33
CA PRO A 58 -3.42 -2.79 7.35
C PRO A 58 -2.01 -2.82 7.97
N PHE A 59 -1.82 -2.42 9.23
CA PHE A 59 -0.55 -2.57 9.93
C PHE A 59 -0.11 -4.03 10.08
N GLU A 60 -1.05 -4.94 10.34
CA GLU A 60 -0.77 -6.38 10.42
C GLU A 60 -0.30 -6.95 9.08
N VAL A 61 -0.96 -6.56 7.97
CA VAL A 61 -0.53 -6.96 6.62
C VAL A 61 0.89 -6.47 6.34
N LEU A 62 1.18 -5.20 6.65
CA LEU A 62 2.52 -4.64 6.50
C LEU A 62 3.54 -5.40 7.37
N SER A 63 3.18 -5.76 8.60
CA SER A 63 4.06 -6.51 9.51
C SER A 63 4.44 -7.87 8.94
N ILE A 64 3.50 -8.61 8.35
CA ILE A 64 3.76 -9.89 7.68
C ILE A 64 4.65 -9.69 6.45
N VAL A 65 4.42 -8.63 5.66
CA VAL A 65 5.26 -8.31 4.50
C VAL A 65 6.70 -8.01 4.93
N LEU A 66 6.89 -7.23 5.99
CA LEU A 66 8.22 -6.94 6.54
C LEU A 66 8.90 -8.19 7.08
N LEU A 67 8.16 -9.05 7.78
CA LEU A 67 8.67 -10.34 8.25
C LEU A 67 9.09 -11.24 7.07
N ALA A 68 8.25 -11.37 6.05
CA ALA A 68 8.55 -12.14 4.85
C ALA A 68 9.78 -11.59 4.12
N SER A 69 9.90 -10.26 4.05
CA SER A 69 11.08 -9.59 3.48
C SER A 69 12.35 -9.90 4.26
N LEU A 70 12.30 -9.89 5.59
CA LEU A 70 13.45 -10.24 6.44
C LEU A 70 13.86 -11.70 6.23
N ILE A 71 12.90 -12.62 6.18
CA ILE A 71 13.15 -14.04 5.88
C ILE A 71 13.80 -14.18 4.50
N GLY A 72 13.29 -13.48 3.49
CA GLY A 72 13.86 -13.48 2.14
C GLY A 72 15.29 -12.94 2.11
N ALA A 73 15.57 -11.87 2.85
CA ALA A 73 16.91 -11.32 2.98
C ALA A 73 17.88 -12.32 3.64
N ILE A 74 17.46 -12.98 4.72
CA ILE A 74 18.26 -14.02 5.39
C ILE A 74 18.53 -15.20 4.45
N TYR A 75 17.51 -15.64 3.71
CA TYR A 75 17.65 -16.75 2.76
C TYR A 75 18.70 -16.41 1.68
N LEU A 76 18.64 -15.20 1.12
CA LEU A 76 19.60 -14.73 0.12
C LEU A 76 21.01 -14.61 0.71
N ALA A 77 21.13 -14.07 1.93
CA ALA A 77 22.40 -13.90 2.63
C ALA A 77 23.04 -15.22 3.04
N LYS A 78 22.25 -16.27 3.29
CA LYS A 78 22.76 -17.60 3.67
C LYS A 78 23.73 -18.15 2.63
N GLY A 79 23.50 -17.84 1.35
CA GLY A 79 24.25 -18.42 0.25
C GLY A 79 24.08 -19.95 0.16
N GLU A 80 24.37 -20.52 -1.00
CA GLU A 80 24.46 -21.97 -1.17
C GLU A 80 25.77 -22.45 -0.57
N GLY A 81 25.73 -22.92 0.68
CA GLY A 81 26.84 -23.57 1.37
C GLY A 81 27.14 -24.96 0.81
N ASN A 82 27.38 -25.06 -0.50
CA ASN A 82 27.80 -26.29 -1.16
C ASN A 82 28.77 -26.00 -2.32
N ARG A 83 29.97 -25.55 -1.93
CA ARG A 83 31.24 -25.89 -2.59
C ARG A 83 32.26 -26.18 -1.49
#